data_AF-A0A225DXU8-F1
#
_entry.id   AF-A0A225DXU8-F1
#
_cell.length_a   1.000
_cell.length_b   1.000
_cell.length_c   1.000
_cell.angle_alpha   90.00
_cell.angle_beta   90.00
_cell.angle_gamma   90.00
#
_symmetry.space_group_name_H-M   'P 1'
#
loop_
_entity.id
_entity.type
_entity.pdbx_description
1 polymer ?
#
loop_
_entity_poly.entity_id
_entity_poly.type
_entity_poly.pdbx_seq_one_letter_code
_entity_poly.pdbx_strand_id
1 'polypeptide(L)'
;MPINGYFDTPFAVGGDLNTIPDATQPSGTVSYEQGFPVGYSTPVSSGGFNVPRTAINQALNDITTAIQAYQQFGTPPFITTTMNGGTPFSYGQYARVVNAGVVYQSLVGSNTDTPPSAKWVVVNPVTQIQTTQTITGTSHTFATGDSGYLTLRSNSGTLMTDTLPGTSPGVLSQGWSAIAENNDASALYAFSVGSGADLNGSSTGTIILGPGQRCSIFSDGSNYWTKDLPSRTRLGANTTFYVSTTGSDANTGLASGTPWATIQHAINFVANNLDLGGFGATISVADGTYTGGVSVSLPFVGSTNVTLQGNTTTPTNCILSTSGDCIAVIKGAILNVTGFKTTSSGGNCISASGGGIVTVGAEMNFGSAASGSAHLNAFDGGRIFCSDGAYTVSGGASWHWIAIRTSQVFINSSLTVTLSGTPAFAAAFAQSSDNSSIYCASLTFSGSATGVRYVANANGTIDTNGGGATYLPGNSAGTTANGGQYI
;
A
#
# COMPACT_ATOMS: atom_id res chain seq x y z
N MET A 1 -26.78 24.60 -45.89
CA MET A 1 -27.53 23.98 -44.77
C MET A 1 -28.37 25.07 -44.13
N PRO A 2 -29.71 24.98 -44.13
CA PRO A 2 -30.54 25.92 -43.39
C PRO A 2 -30.49 25.53 -41.91
N ILE A 3 -30.42 26.53 -41.02
CA ILE A 3 -30.07 26.45 -39.58
C ILE A 3 -28.56 26.30 -39.35
N ASN A 4 -27.93 27.32 -38.77
CA ASN A 4 -26.50 27.35 -38.41
C ASN A 4 -26.22 26.40 -37.22
N GLY A 5 -26.21 25.10 -37.47
CA GLY A 5 -25.58 24.09 -36.60
C GLY A 5 -26.42 23.49 -35.47
N TYR A 6 -27.44 24.15 -34.93
CA TYR A 6 -28.29 23.61 -33.85
C TYR A 6 -29.66 24.31 -33.75
N PHE A 7 -30.64 23.64 -33.11
CA PHE A 7 -31.94 24.26 -32.83
C PHE A 7 -31.80 25.20 -31.64
N ASP A 8 -31.48 26.48 -31.89
CA ASP A 8 -31.41 27.51 -30.85
C ASP A 8 -32.80 27.90 -30.33
N THR A 9 -33.81 27.86 -31.20
CA THR A 9 -35.22 28.13 -30.86
C THR A 9 -36.08 26.96 -31.34
N PRO A 10 -36.80 26.26 -30.45
CA PRO A 10 -37.74 25.22 -30.86
C PRO A 10 -38.80 25.76 -31.81
N PHE A 11 -39.21 24.93 -32.77
CA PHE A 11 -40.17 25.33 -33.80
C PHE A 11 -41.49 25.76 -33.18
N ALA A 12 -42.06 26.89 -33.63
CA ALA A 12 -43.32 27.43 -33.15
C ALA A 12 -43.41 27.65 -31.61
N VAL A 13 -42.28 27.80 -30.89
CA VAL A 13 -42.28 28.03 -29.43
C VAL A 13 -43.06 29.29 -28.99
N GLY A 14 -43.14 30.31 -29.86
CA GLY A 14 -43.97 31.51 -29.66
C GLY A 14 -45.28 31.50 -30.46
N GLY A 15 -45.67 30.37 -31.04
CA GLY A 15 -46.87 30.23 -31.88
C GLY A 15 -47.98 29.42 -31.21
N ASP A 16 -49.07 29.18 -31.94
CA ASP A 16 -50.18 28.36 -31.44
C ASP A 16 -49.81 26.88 -31.43
N LEU A 17 -49.90 26.28 -30.25
CA LEU A 17 -49.62 24.89 -29.96
C LEU A 17 -50.89 24.19 -29.45
N ASN A 18 -51.03 22.89 -29.75
CA ASN A 18 -52.11 22.07 -29.20
C ASN A 18 -51.58 20.66 -28.93
N THR A 19 -51.63 20.24 -27.67
CA THR A 19 -51.12 18.94 -27.22
C THR A 19 -51.69 17.80 -28.06
N ILE A 20 -50.80 16.95 -28.57
CA ILE A 20 -51.18 15.72 -29.28
C ILE A 20 -51.18 14.59 -28.25
N PRO A 21 -52.29 13.86 -28.09
CA PRO A 21 -52.32 12.68 -27.22
C PRO A 21 -51.38 11.59 -27.73
N ASP A 22 -50.77 10.83 -26.81
CA ASP A 22 -49.95 9.68 -27.20
C ASP A 22 -50.80 8.56 -27.81
N ALA A 23 -51.82 8.13 -27.07
CA ALA A 23 -52.68 7.01 -27.43
C ALA A 23 -53.60 7.33 -28.62
N THR A 24 -53.92 6.29 -29.38
CA THR A 24 -54.95 6.30 -30.43
C THR A 24 -56.26 6.92 -29.94
N GLN A 25 -56.78 7.90 -30.68
CA GLN A 25 -58.01 8.60 -30.31
C GLN A 25 -59.23 7.92 -30.96
N PRO A 26 -60.28 7.55 -30.18
CA PRO A 26 -61.52 6.97 -30.73
C PRO A 26 -62.23 7.88 -31.74
N SER A 27 -62.00 9.20 -31.64
CA SER A 27 -62.50 10.21 -32.58
C SER A 27 -61.86 10.14 -33.96
N GLY A 28 -60.77 9.39 -34.14
CA GLY A 28 -59.99 9.37 -35.39
C GLY A 28 -59.10 10.61 -35.60
N THR A 29 -58.97 11.47 -34.57
CA THR A 29 -58.09 12.64 -34.59
C THR A 29 -56.63 12.24 -34.38
N VAL A 30 -55.71 13.14 -34.73
CA VAL A 30 -54.25 12.93 -34.61
C VAL A 30 -53.82 12.46 -33.21
N SER A 31 -52.90 11.50 -33.16
CA SER A 31 -52.17 11.06 -31.96
C SER A 31 -50.73 10.71 -32.32
N TYR A 32 -49.83 10.58 -31.35
CA TYR A 32 -48.46 10.13 -31.64
C TYR A 32 -48.42 8.67 -32.12
N GLU A 33 -49.31 7.82 -31.60
CA GLU A 33 -49.38 6.40 -31.99
C GLU A 33 -49.86 6.20 -33.44
N GLN A 34 -50.82 6.98 -33.91
CA GLN A 34 -51.45 6.80 -35.24
C GLN A 34 -51.06 7.87 -36.26
N GLY A 35 -50.35 8.92 -35.86
CA GLY A 35 -50.10 10.09 -36.69
C GLY A 35 -51.41 10.74 -37.12
N PHE A 36 -51.53 11.10 -38.40
CA PHE A 36 -52.78 11.54 -39.02
C PHE A 36 -53.49 10.34 -39.67
N PRO A 37 -54.56 9.79 -39.06
CA PRO A 37 -55.23 8.60 -39.58
C PRO A 37 -55.97 8.87 -40.90
N VAL A 38 -56.56 7.83 -41.50
CA VAL A 38 -57.23 7.88 -42.82
C VAL A 38 -58.26 9.01 -42.96
N GLY A 39 -58.90 9.43 -41.86
CA GLY A 39 -59.83 10.56 -41.83
C GLY A 39 -59.24 11.88 -42.36
N TYR A 40 -57.92 12.08 -42.27
CA TYR A 40 -57.21 13.26 -42.82
C TYR A 40 -56.88 13.13 -44.32
N SER A 41 -57.13 11.97 -44.92
CA SER A 41 -57.08 11.74 -46.38
C SER A 41 -58.47 11.63 -47.02
N THR A 42 -59.52 11.56 -46.20
CA THR A 42 -60.92 11.63 -46.64
C THR A 42 -61.28 13.08 -46.99
N PRO A 43 -61.98 13.37 -48.10
CA PRO A 43 -62.46 14.72 -48.39
C PRO A 43 -63.31 15.27 -47.24
N VAL A 44 -63.14 16.57 -46.90
CA VAL A 44 -63.93 17.22 -45.85
C VAL A 44 -65.43 17.18 -46.16
N SER A 45 -65.79 17.28 -47.44
CA SER A 45 -67.18 17.10 -47.93
C SER A 45 -67.77 15.71 -47.64
N SER A 46 -66.92 14.74 -47.27
CA SER A 46 -67.27 13.36 -46.97
C SER A 46 -66.99 12.99 -45.50
N GLY A 47 -66.92 14.00 -44.62
CA GLY A 47 -66.71 13.80 -43.18
C GLY A 47 -65.24 13.64 -42.76
N GLY A 48 -64.29 13.95 -43.65
CA GLY A 48 -62.86 13.96 -43.32
C GLY A 48 -62.40 15.18 -42.50
N PHE A 49 -61.17 15.12 -42.00
CA PHE A 49 -60.56 16.16 -41.16
C PHE A 49 -59.55 17.01 -41.94
N ASN A 50 -59.50 18.31 -41.65
CA ASN A 50 -58.38 19.14 -42.06
C ASN A 50 -57.18 18.88 -41.15
N VAL A 51 -55.97 18.83 -41.71
CA VAL A 51 -54.73 18.75 -40.92
C VAL A 51 -54.58 20.03 -40.08
N PRO A 52 -54.65 19.96 -38.73
CA PRO A 52 -54.67 21.16 -37.91
C PRO A 52 -53.27 21.78 -37.85
N ARG A 53 -53.18 23.08 -38.14
CA ARG A 53 -51.92 23.85 -38.02
C ARG A 53 -51.29 23.70 -36.63
N THR A 54 -52.10 23.79 -35.58
CA THR A 54 -51.64 23.71 -34.19
C THR A 54 -51.05 22.35 -33.84
N ALA A 55 -51.56 21.26 -34.42
CA ALA A 55 -51.00 19.92 -34.25
C ALA A 55 -49.66 19.77 -35.00
N ILE A 56 -49.55 20.28 -36.24
CA ILE A 56 -48.26 20.29 -36.95
C ILE A 56 -47.21 21.07 -36.14
N ASN A 57 -47.59 22.25 -35.65
CA ASN A 57 -46.71 23.07 -34.81
C ASN A 57 -46.26 22.32 -33.55
N GLN A 58 -47.19 21.65 -32.85
CA GLN A 58 -46.88 20.86 -31.66
C GLN A 58 -45.89 19.73 -31.97
N ALA A 59 -46.15 18.92 -33.00
CA ALA A 59 -45.28 17.81 -33.34
C ALA A 59 -43.85 18.27 -33.67
N LEU A 60 -43.72 19.37 -34.42
CA LEU A 60 -42.41 19.95 -34.74
C LEU A 60 -41.76 20.61 -33.51
N ASN A 61 -42.54 21.24 -32.63
CA ASN A 61 -42.04 21.80 -31.38
C ASN A 61 -41.47 20.71 -30.48
N ASP A 62 -42.18 19.60 -30.31
CA ASP A 62 -41.76 18.48 -29.45
C ASP A 62 -40.47 17.84 -29.98
N ILE A 63 -40.38 17.61 -31.31
CA ILE A 63 -39.17 17.07 -31.95
C ILE A 63 -37.98 18.01 -31.79
N THR A 64 -38.15 19.30 -32.09
CA THR A 64 -37.04 20.27 -32.04
C THR A 64 -36.59 20.57 -30.61
N THR A 65 -37.50 20.54 -29.64
CA THR A 65 -37.18 20.63 -28.21
C THR A 65 -36.39 19.41 -27.74
N ALA A 66 -36.81 18.19 -28.14
CA ALA A 66 -36.08 16.98 -27.80
C ALA A 66 -34.67 16.97 -28.38
N ILE A 67 -34.50 17.35 -29.66
CA ILE A 67 -33.18 17.44 -30.31
C ILE A 67 -32.33 18.52 -29.64
N GLN A 68 -32.89 19.68 -29.31
CA GLN A 68 -32.19 20.73 -28.58
C GLN A 68 -31.64 20.21 -27.24
N ALA A 69 -32.42 19.42 -26.50
CA ALA A 69 -31.95 18.80 -25.25
C ALA A 69 -30.76 17.85 -25.48
N TYR A 70 -30.78 17.01 -26.52
CA TYR A 70 -29.62 16.19 -26.89
C TYR A 70 -28.40 17.05 -27.28
N GLN A 71 -28.60 18.16 -28.00
CA GLN A 71 -27.52 19.05 -28.41
C GLN A 71 -26.89 19.80 -27.23
N GLN A 72 -27.67 20.18 -26.22
CA GLN A 72 -27.19 20.92 -25.05
C GLN A 72 -26.54 20.00 -24.00
N PHE A 73 -27.10 18.82 -23.76
CA PHE A 73 -26.69 17.97 -22.63
C PHE A 73 -25.96 16.69 -23.06
N GLY A 74 -25.97 16.34 -24.36
CA GLY A 74 -25.39 15.10 -24.89
C GLY A 74 -26.07 13.81 -24.41
N THR A 75 -27.03 13.91 -23.48
CA THR A 75 -27.77 12.80 -22.86
C THR A 75 -29.20 13.25 -22.58
N PRO A 76 -30.24 12.45 -22.90
CA PRO A 76 -31.62 12.84 -22.70
C PRO A 76 -32.04 12.78 -21.23
N PRO A 77 -33.09 13.51 -20.81
CA PRO A 77 -33.70 13.36 -19.50
C PRO A 77 -34.23 11.94 -19.25
N PHE A 78 -34.26 11.52 -17.98
CA PHE A 78 -34.92 10.29 -17.56
C PHE A 78 -36.44 10.39 -17.79
N ILE A 79 -37.01 9.36 -18.41
CA ILE A 79 -38.45 9.22 -18.65
C ILE A 79 -39.07 8.64 -17.39
N THR A 80 -39.80 9.48 -16.67
CA THR A 80 -40.50 9.06 -15.46
C THR A 80 -41.66 8.12 -15.78
N THR A 81 -42.09 7.30 -14.81
CA THR A 81 -43.29 6.46 -14.93
C THR A 81 -44.53 7.26 -15.34
N THR A 82 -44.67 8.49 -14.86
CA THR A 82 -45.76 9.40 -15.24
C THR A 82 -45.68 9.81 -16.72
N MET A 83 -44.47 10.08 -17.23
CA MET A 83 -44.26 10.44 -18.64
C MET A 83 -44.54 9.26 -19.59
N ASN A 84 -44.45 8.02 -19.11
CA ASN A 84 -44.73 6.81 -19.89
C ASN A 84 -46.09 6.20 -19.52
N GLY A 85 -47.12 7.04 -19.39
CA GLY A 85 -48.51 6.60 -19.22
C GLY A 85 -48.78 5.77 -17.95
N GLY A 86 -47.99 5.95 -16.89
CA GLY A 86 -48.13 5.20 -15.63
C GLY A 86 -47.37 3.87 -15.59
N THR A 87 -46.67 3.48 -16.65
CA THR A 87 -45.83 2.28 -16.71
C THR A 87 -44.35 2.69 -16.73
N PRO A 88 -43.44 2.09 -15.92
CA PRO A 88 -42.02 2.42 -15.98
C PRO A 88 -41.43 2.17 -17.37
N PHE A 89 -40.67 3.14 -17.90
CA PHE A 89 -39.99 2.97 -19.18
C PHE A 89 -38.81 1.99 -19.05
N SER A 90 -38.62 1.15 -20.07
CA SER A 90 -37.60 0.10 -20.07
C SER A 90 -36.34 0.56 -20.82
N TYR A 91 -35.24 0.72 -20.10
CA TYR A 91 -33.95 1.13 -20.66
C TYR A 91 -33.07 -0.07 -21.02
N GLY A 92 -32.48 -0.04 -22.21
CA GLY A 92 -31.45 -1.02 -22.61
C GLY A 92 -30.17 -0.90 -21.79
N GLN A 93 -29.35 -1.95 -21.79
CA GLN A 93 -28.01 -1.89 -21.22
C GLN A 93 -27.21 -0.79 -21.94
N TYR A 94 -26.43 -0.01 -21.18
CA TYR A 94 -25.67 1.15 -21.65
C TYR A 94 -26.47 2.38 -22.07
N ALA A 95 -27.81 2.37 -21.95
CA ALA A 95 -28.61 3.57 -22.14
C ALA A 95 -28.20 4.65 -21.13
N ARG A 96 -28.12 5.91 -21.59
CA ARG A 96 -27.75 7.05 -20.75
C ARG A 96 -28.92 7.99 -20.55
N VAL A 97 -29.06 8.48 -19.33
CA VAL A 97 -30.11 9.42 -18.93
C VAL A 97 -29.58 10.48 -17.97
N VAL A 98 -30.18 11.66 -17.99
CA VAL A 98 -29.99 12.69 -16.96
C VAL A 98 -31.15 12.61 -15.97
N ASN A 99 -30.87 12.38 -14.69
CA ASN A 99 -31.87 12.51 -13.64
C ASN A 99 -31.35 13.45 -12.54
N ALA A 100 -32.16 14.44 -12.15
CA ALA A 100 -31.79 15.47 -11.16
C ALA A 100 -30.40 16.12 -11.41
N GLY A 101 -30.03 16.32 -12.68
CA GLY A 101 -28.74 16.92 -13.08
C GLY A 101 -27.54 15.97 -13.12
N VAL A 102 -27.73 14.68 -12.83
CA VAL A 102 -26.66 13.66 -12.86
C VAL A 102 -26.84 12.72 -14.06
N VAL A 103 -25.76 12.44 -14.77
CA VAL A 103 -25.74 11.47 -15.88
C VAL A 103 -25.59 10.06 -15.33
N TYR A 104 -26.51 9.17 -15.69
CA TYR A 104 -26.46 7.75 -15.34
C TYR A 104 -26.38 6.89 -16.59
N GLN A 105 -25.70 5.74 -16.49
CA GLN A 105 -25.70 4.69 -17.51
C GLN A 105 -26.28 3.40 -16.94
N SER A 106 -27.21 2.79 -17.67
CA SER A 106 -27.81 1.51 -17.27
C SER A 106 -26.79 0.38 -17.34
N LEU A 107 -26.70 -0.43 -16.29
CA LEU A 107 -25.82 -1.58 -16.18
C LEU A 107 -26.44 -2.88 -16.69
N VAL A 108 -27.77 -2.90 -16.87
CA VAL A 108 -28.52 -4.09 -17.28
C VAL A 108 -29.48 -3.78 -18.43
N GLY A 109 -29.87 -4.81 -19.17
CA GLY A 109 -30.97 -4.73 -20.13
C GLY A 109 -32.33 -4.64 -19.43
N SER A 110 -33.30 -4.03 -20.10
CA SER A 110 -34.68 -3.85 -19.62
C SER A 110 -34.79 -3.22 -18.23
N ASN A 111 -33.96 -2.22 -17.95
CA ASN A 111 -33.92 -1.52 -16.67
C ASN A 111 -35.12 -0.57 -16.52
N THR A 112 -35.96 -0.82 -15.53
CA THR A 112 -37.15 -0.02 -15.20
C THR A 112 -37.00 0.76 -13.90
N ASP A 113 -35.83 0.70 -13.25
CA ASP A 113 -35.59 1.41 -11.99
C ASP A 113 -35.42 2.91 -12.23
N THR A 114 -35.91 3.74 -11.32
CA THR A 114 -35.58 5.18 -11.29
C THR A 114 -34.15 5.36 -10.76
N PRO A 115 -33.24 6.06 -11.48
CA PRO A 115 -31.92 6.38 -10.94
C PRO A 115 -32.01 7.35 -9.75
N PRO A 116 -31.15 7.23 -8.73
CA PRO A 116 -30.10 6.22 -8.58
C PRO A 116 -30.65 4.87 -8.10
N SER A 117 -30.09 3.77 -8.63
CA SER A 117 -30.29 2.40 -8.11
C SER A 117 -29.05 1.55 -8.41
N ALA A 118 -28.98 0.33 -7.87
CA ALA A 118 -27.88 -0.60 -8.14
C ALA A 118 -27.74 -0.98 -9.63
N LYS A 119 -28.76 -0.72 -10.46
CA LYS A 119 -28.74 -0.96 -11.92
C LYS A 119 -28.22 0.24 -12.71
N TRP A 120 -27.86 1.33 -12.05
CA TRP A 120 -27.35 2.55 -12.66
C TRP A 120 -25.96 2.88 -12.14
N VAL A 121 -25.06 3.30 -13.03
CA VAL A 121 -23.76 3.88 -12.65
C VAL A 121 -23.73 5.35 -13.03
N VAL A 122 -23.17 6.20 -12.17
CA VAL A 122 -22.94 7.61 -12.49
C VAL A 122 -21.86 7.70 -13.58
N VAL A 123 -22.17 8.37 -14.68
CA VAL A 123 -21.19 8.69 -15.71
C VAL A 123 -20.59 10.05 -15.36
N ASN A 124 -19.38 10.02 -14.82
CA ASN A 124 -18.64 11.24 -14.52
C ASN A 124 -17.85 11.70 -15.76
N PRO A 125 -18.10 12.90 -16.33
CA PRO A 125 -17.35 13.43 -17.47
C PRO A 125 -15.89 13.79 -17.14
N VAL A 126 -15.49 13.81 -15.86
CA VAL A 126 -14.15 14.23 -15.40
C VAL A 126 -13.01 13.25 -15.77
N THR A 127 -13.29 12.12 -16.41
CA THR A 127 -12.22 11.23 -16.90
C THR A 127 -11.64 11.61 -18.27
N GLN A 128 -12.16 12.63 -19.00
CA GLN A 128 -11.72 12.87 -20.39
C GLN A 128 -11.10 14.24 -20.73
N ILE A 129 -11.13 15.26 -19.87
CA ILE A 129 -10.36 16.50 -20.10
C ILE A 129 -9.68 16.89 -18.78
N GLN A 130 -8.45 16.40 -18.57
CA GLN A 130 -7.66 16.76 -17.40
C GLN A 130 -6.78 17.95 -17.74
N THR A 131 -7.09 19.09 -17.15
CA THR A 131 -6.10 20.16 -17.06
C THR A 131 -5.02 19.70 -16.10
N THR A 132 -3.75 19.79 -16.51
CA THR A 132 -2.63 19.42 -15.66
C THR A 132 -2.21 20.62 -14.81
N GLN A 133 -1.97 20.39 -13.54
CA GLN A 133 -1.27 21.34 -12.66
C GLN A 133 -0.02 20.69 -12.09
N THR A 134 1.05 21.47 -11.97
CA THR A 134 2.30 21.02 -11.35
C THR A 134 2.48 21.77 -10.04
N ILE A 135 2.62 21.01 -8.95
CA ILE A 135 2.87 21.55 -7.63
C ILE A 135 4.21 21.03 -7.14
N THR A 136 5.03 21.95 -6.64
CA THR A 136 6.36 21.65 -6.11
C THR A 136 6.45 21.98 -4.63
N GLY A 137 7.34 21.30 -3.92
CA GLY A 137 7.58 21.51 -2.49
C GLY A 137 7.20 20.32 -1.62
N THR A 138 7.48 20.44 -0.33
CA THR A 138 7.37 19.36 0.66
C THR A 138 5.92 19.01 1.01
N SER A 139 4.98 19.93 0.81
CA SER A 139 3.59 19.72 1.18
C SER A 139 2.64 20.61 0.36
N HIS A 140 1.41 20.14 0.24
CA HIS A 140 0.24 20.87 -0.27
C HIS A 140 -0.98 20.41 0.51
N THR A 141 -1.93 21.32 0.67
CA THR A 141 -3.26 20.97 1.17
C THR A 141 -4.22 21.08 0.01
N PHE A 142 -4.86 19.97 -0.36
CA PHE A 142 -5.85 19.97 -1.42
C PHE A 142 -7.00 20.93 -1.10
N ALA A 143 -7.41 21.72 -2.09
CA ALA A 143 -8.43 22.74 -1.96
C ALA A 143 -9.49 22.60 -3.07
N THR A 144 -10.59 23.36 -2.96
CA THR A 144 -11.66 23.38 -3.96
C THR A 144 -11.14 23.66 -5.38
N GLY A 145 -10.11 24.51 -5.51
CA GLY A 145 -9.50 24.86 -6.79
C GLY A 145 -8.78 23.70 -7.50
N ASP A 146 -8.41 22.64 -6.78
CA ASP A 146 -7.75 21.46 -7.34
C ASP A 146 -8.74 20.50 -8.03
N SER A 147 -10.04 20.77 -7.96
CA SER A 147 -11.06 19.89 -8.53
C SER A 147 -10.93 19.79 -10.05
N GLY A 148 -10.90 18.57 -10.58
CA GLY A 148 -10.82 18.26 -12.00
C GLY A 148 -9.38 18.21 -12.55
N TYR A 149 -8.36 18.49 -11.74
CA TYR A 149 -6.97 18.50 -12.18
C TYR A 149 -6.28 17.14 -12.07
N LEU A 150 -5.34 16.91 -12.99
CA LEU A 150 -4.20 16.04 -12.76
C LEU A 150 -3.12 16.84 -12.03
N THR A 151 -2.91 16.53 -10.76
CA THR A 151 -1.92 17.17 -9.90
C THR A 151 -0.62 16.37 -9.96
N LEU A 152 0.35 16.91 -10.69
CA LEU A 152 1.71 16.39 -10.76
C LEU A 152 2.52 16.94 -9.59
N ARG A 153 3.00 16.04 -8.73
CA ARG A 153 3.81 16.37 -7.55
C ARG A 153 5.27 16.08 -7.76
N SER A 154 6.14 17.04 -7.46
CA SER A 154 7.59 16.82 -7.44
C SER A 154 8.29 17.68 -6.39
N ASN A 155 9.41 17.22 -5.85
CA ASN A 155 10.15 17.95 -4.81
C ASN A 155 11.65 17.61 -4.83
N SER A 156 12.22 17.49 -6.03
CA SER A 156 13.66 17.28 -6.25
C SER A 156 14.24 16.13 -5.41
N GLY A 157 13.54 15.01 -5.33
CA GLY A 157 13.97 13.83 -4.58
C GLY A 157 13.75 13.88 -3.07
N THR A 158 13.10 14.94 -2.57
CA THR A 158 12.71 15.04 -1.16
C THR A 158 11.28 14.56 -0.96
N LEU A 159 11.01 13.86 0.15
CA LEU A 159 9.68 13.39 0.55
C LEU A 159 8.62 14.49 0.40
N MET A 160 7.45 14.12 -0.11
CA MET A 160 6.27 14.97 -0.18
C MET A 160 5.17 14.41 0.72
N THR A 161 4.58 15.28 1.55
CA THR A 161 3.50 14.93 2.48
C THR A 161 2.36 15.92 2.31
N ASP A 162 1.31 15.53 1.59
CA ASP A 162 0.13 16.36 1.39
C ASP A 162 -0.99 16.02 2.35
N THR A 163 -1.98 16.91 2.40
CA THR A 163 -3.15 16.75 3.25
C THR A 163 -4.44 16.99 2.48
N LEU A 164 -5.40 16.07 2.62
CA LEU A 164 -6.80 16.32 2.29
C LEU A 164 -7.48 16.96 3.51
N PRO A 165 -8.27 18.04 3.37
CA PRO A 165 -8.93 18.69 4.50
C PRO A 165 -9.83 17.74 5.31
N GLY A 166 -9.71 17.76 6.64
CA GLY A 166 -10.62 17.06 7.56
C GLY A 166 -11.86 17.87 7.91
N THR A 167 -12.56 17.53 9.00
CA THR A 167 -13.79 18.24 9.43
C THR A 167 -13.57 19.68 9.87
N SER A 168 -12.32 20.09 10.11
CA SER A 168 -11.91 21.48 10.30
C SER A 168 -10.75 21.80 9.34
N PRO A 169 -10.89 22.76 8.39
CA PRO A 169 -12.01 23.70 8.23
C PRO A 169 -13.28 23.12 7.57
N GLY A 170 -13.21 21.89 7.05
CA GLY A 170 -14.32 21.22 6.39
C GLY A 170 -13.81 20.32 5.26
N VAL A 171 -14.46 19.16 5.11
CA VAL A 171 -14.19 18.23 4.02
C VAL A 171 -14.59 18.89 2.70
N LEU A 172 -13.86 18.61 1.62
CA LEU A 172 -14.16 19.14 0.29
C LEU A 172 -15.58 18.74 -0.14
N SER A 173 -16.24 19.57 -0.95
CA SER A 173 -17.65 19.37 -1.29
C SER A 173 -17.91 18.04 -2.01
N GLN A 174 -19.10 17.48 -1.84
CA GLN A 174 -19.54 16.31 -2.59
C GLN A 174 -19.32 16.50 -4.10
N GLY A 175 -18.72 15.50 -4.74
CA GLY A 175 -18.40 15.54 -6.17
C GLY A 175 -17.06 16.20 -6.51
N TRP A 176 -16.35 16.77 -5.52
CA TRP A 176 -14.96 17.17 -5.70
C TRP A 176 -14.12 15.95 -6.08
N SER A 177 -13.20 16.13 -7.04
CA SER A 177 -12.29 15.05 -7.44
C SER A 177 -10.98 15.57 -8.00
N ALA A 178 -9.89 14.82 -7.82
CA ALA A 178 -8.58 15.13 -8.40
C ALA A 178 -7.82 13.83 -8.70
N ILE A 179 -6.82 13.90 -9.59
CA ILE A 179 -5.80 12.85 -9.69
C ILE A 179 -4.51 13.36 -9.05
N ALA A 180 -3.94 12.55 -8.19
CA ALA A 180 -2.65 12.79 -7.56
C ALA A 180 -1.63 11.86 -8.22
N GLU A 181 -0.56 12.42 -8.80
CA GLU A 181 0.52 11.67 -9.44
C GLU A 181 1.87 12.10 -8.89
N ASN A 182 2.69 11.14 -8.52
CA ASN A 182 4.08 11.37 -8.15
C ASN A 182 4.93 11.51 -9.41
N ASN A 183 5.20 12.75 -9.80
CA ASN A 183 6.07 13.10 -10.92
C ASN A 183 7.54 13.35 -10.46
N ASP A 184 7.88 13.05 -9.20
CA ASP A 184 9.25 13.04 -8.75
C ASP A 184 9.97 11.78 -9.24
N ALA A 185 11.25 11.90 -9.59
CA ALA A 185 12.05 10.79 -10.09
C ALA A 185 12.47 9.79 -9.00
N SER A 186 12.43 10.19 -7.72
CA SER A 186 13.04 9.42 -6.64
C SER A 186 12.28 9.46 -5.31
N ALA A 187 11.62 10.57 -4.99
CA ALA A 187 10.91 10.74 -3.73
C ALA A 187 9.65 9.90 -3.64
N LEU A 188 9.27 9.53 -2.42
CA LEU A 188 7.91 9.11 -2.13
C LEU A 188 6.98 10.31 -2.02
N TYR A 189 5.74 10.11 -2.44
CA TYR A 189 4.64 11.05 -2.29
C TYR A 189 3.58 10.43 -1.41
N ALA A 190 3.45 10.92 -0.18
CA ALA A 190 2.40 10.55 0.74
C ALA A 190 1.34 11.64 0.81
N PHE A 191 0.09 11.24 0.98
CA PHE A 191 -0.96 12.17 1.35
C PHE A 191 -1.96 11.52 2.31
N SER A 192 -2.35 12.28 3.32
CA SER A 192 -3.19 11.82 4.42
C SER A 192 -4.44 12.67 4.54
N VAL A 193 -5.48 12.13 5.16
CA VAL A 193 -6.69 12.89 5.47
C VAL A 193 -6.56 13.60 6.82
N GLY A 194 -7.02 14.84 6.89
CA GLY A 194 -7.13 15.59 8.14
C GLY A 194 -8.13 14.95 9.11
N SER A 195 -8.02 15.29 10.39
CA SER A 195 -8.82 14.69 11.45
C SER A 195 -10.33 14.76 11.20
N GLY A 196 -11.04 13.69 11.58
CA GLY A 196 -12.50 13.62 11.55
C GLY A 196 -13.12 13.20 10.22
N ALA A 197 -12.30 12.96 9.19
CA ALA A 197 -12.70 12.37 7.93
C ALA A 197 -11.87 11.12 7.63
N ASP A 198 -12.44 10.20 6.88
CA ASP A 198 -11.80 8.95 6.47
C ASP A 198 -11.29 9.02 5.03
N LEU A 199 -10.24 8.25 4.75
CA LEU A 199 -9.72 8.01 3.41
C LEU A 199 -9.96 6.55 3.01
N ASN A 200 -11.11 6.30 2.37
CA ASN A 200 -11.50 4.98 1.92
C ASN A 200 -10.58 4.51 0.78
N GLY A 201 -10.06 3.29 0.93
CA GLY A 201 -8.97 2.74 0.12
C GLY A 201 -7.61 2.74 0.84
N SER A 202 -7.52 3.32 2.04
CA SER A 202 -6.41 3.14 2.97
C SER A 202 -6.92 2.68 4.33
N SER A 203 -6.30 1.64 4.90
CA SER A 203 -6.56 1.23 6.29
C SER A 203 -5.90 2.14 7.33
N THR A 204 -4.97 3.01 6.92
CA THR A 204 -4.20 3.91 7.80
C THR A 204 -4.55 5.38 7.58
N GLY A 205 -5.53 5.70 6.74
CA GLY A 205 -5.88 7.08 6.39
C GLY A 205 -4.82 7.79 5.54
N THR A 206 -3.82 7.05 5.01
CA THR A 206 -2.72 7.58 4.19
C THR A 206 -2.50 6.72 2.96
N ILE A 207 -2.24 7.36 1.82
CA ILE A 207 -1.76 6.71 0.59
C ILE A 207 -0.32 7.15 0.33
N ILE A 208 0.50 6.21 -0.15
CA ILE A 208 1.91 6.45 -0.51
C ILE A 208 2.12 6.01 -1.95
N LEU A 209 2.56 6.94 -2.79
CA LEU A 209 2.85 6.75 -4.21
C LEU A 209 4.36 6.88 -4.43
N GLY A 210 4.93 5.88 -5.11
CA GLY A 210 6.29 5.95 -5.63
C GLY A 210 6.37 6.70 -6.96
N PRO A 211 7.59 6.96 -7.48
CA PRO A 211 7.78 7.65 -8.75
C PRO A 211 6.95 7.07 -9.91
N GLY A 212 6.25 7.95 -10.63
CA GLY A 212 5.36 7.63 -11.74
C GLY A 212 4.03 6.97 -11.35
N GLN A 213 3.77 6.76 -10.05
CA GLN A 213 2.51 6.20 -9.57
C GLN A 213 1.48 7.29 -9.31
N ARG A 214 0.20 6.94 -9.45
CA ARG A 214 -0.92 7.86 -9.30
C ARG A 214 -2.14 7.17 -8.71
N CYS A 215 -3.10 7.98 -8.29
CA CYS A 215 -4.44 7.54 -7.95
C CYS A 215 -5.45 8.68 -8.16
N SER A 216 -6.73 8.35 -8.31
CA SER A 216 -7.78 9.37 -8.27
C SER A 216 -8.40 9.44 -6.87
N ILE A 217 -8.80 10.64 -6.47
CA ILE A 217 -9.39 10.97 -5.18
C ILE A 217 -10.75 11.61 -5.45
N PHE A 218 -11.76 11.23 -4.66
CA PHE A 218 -13.11 11.80 -4.71
C PHE A 218 -13.58 12.16 -3.31
N SER A 219 -14.39 13.20 -3.19
CA SER A 219 -15.10 13.49 -1.95
C SER A 219 -16.60 13.22 -2.09
N ASP A 220 -17.18 12.62 -1.06
CA ASP A 220 -18.64 12.48 -0.90
C ASP A 220 -19.25 13.62 -0.06
N GLY A 221 -18.44 14.60 0.35
CA GLY A 221 -18.83 15.70 1.23
C GLY A 221 -18.64 15.41 2.73
N SER A 222 -18.26 14.18 3.11
CA SER A 222 -17.95 13.79 4.50
C SER A 222 -16.62 13.05 4.62
N ASN A 223 -16.26 12.24 3.62
CA ASN A 223 -15.06 11.45 3.54
C ASN A 223 -14.46 11.51 2.13
N TYR A 224 -13.29 10.88 1.99
CA TYR A 224 -12.63 10.71 0.71
C TYR A 224 -12.59 9.26 0.29
N TRP A 225 -12.53 9.06 -1.02
CA TRP A 225 -12.46 7.76 -1.68
C TRP A 225 -11.35 7.77 -2.71
N THR A 226 -10.61 6.68 -2.78
CA THR A 226 -9.53 6.51 -3.76
C THR A 226 -9.83 5.38 -4.73
N LYS A 227 -9.37 5.54 -5.97
CA LYS A 227 -9.37 4.49 -7.00
C LYS A 227 -8.06 4.50 -7.76
N ASP A 228 -7.87 3.47 -8.59
CA ASP A 228 -6.70 3.33 -9.46
C ASP A 228 -5.39 3.34 -8.66
N LEU A 229 -5.44 2.89 -7.39
CA LEU A 229 -4.27 2.76 -6.53
C LEU A 229 -3.32 1.70 -7.10
N PRO A 230 -2.00 1.93 -7.05
CA PRO A 230 -1.05 0.88 -7.36
C PRO A 230 -1.18 -0.25 -6.33
N SER A 231 -0.97 -1.50 -6.76
CA SER A 231 -1.00 -2.65 -5.87
C SER A 231 0.12 -2.62 -4.81
N ARG A 232 1.25 -1.97 -5.12
CA ARG A 232 2.38 -1.71 -4.23
C ARG A 232 3.00 -0.34 -4.54
N THR A 233 3.48 0.35 -3.52
CA THR A 233 4.33 1.54 -3.69
C THR A 233 5.70 1.12 -4.22
N ARG A 234 6.10 1.59 -5.40
CA ARG A 234 7.40 1.23 -5.99
C ARG A 234 8.47 2.28 -5.66
N LEU A 235 9.57 1.89 -5.03
CA LEU A 235 10.65 2.83 -4.69
C LEU A 235 11.41 3.30 -5.94
N GLY A 236 11.84 4.57 -5.93
CA GLY A 236 12.75 5.14 -6.93
C GLY A 236 14.12 5.56 -6.39
N ALA A 237 14.37 5.35 -5.10
CA ALA A 237 15.64 5.56 -4.43
C ALA A 237 15.70 4.74 -3.13
N ASN A 238 16.87 4.70 -2.49
CA ASN A 238 16.99 4.14 -1.15
C ASN A 238 16.15 4.95 -0.17
N THR A 239 15.31 4.27 0.62
CA THR A 239 14.33 4.93 1.50
C THR A 239 14.57 4.54 2.95
N THR A 240 14.47 5.52 3.85
CA THR A 240 14.50 5.29 5.30
C THR A 240 13.11 5.43 5.90
N PHE A 241 12.73 4.44 6.70
CA PHE A 241 11.53 4.44 7.52
C PHE A 241 11.92 4.51 8.99
N TYR A 242 11.06 5.08 9.83
CA TYR A 242 11.39 5.42 11.21
C TYR A 242 10.47 4.70 12.20
N VAL A 243 11.08 4.16 13.26
CA VAL A 243 10.41 3.52 14.39
C VAL A 243 10.89 4.16 15.69
N SER A 244 9.98 4.38 16.63
CA SER A 244 10.29 4.91 17.97
C SER A 244 9.30 4.36 18.99
N THR A 245 9.75 4.15 20.23
CA THR A 245 8.87 3.75 21.35
C THR A 245 7.78 4.77 21.67
N THR A 246 7.95 6.04 21.27
CA THR A 246 6.94 7.10 21.40
C THR A 246 6.14 7.34 20.11
N GLY A 247 6.34 6.49 19.09
CA GLY A 247 5.65 6.58 17.81
C GLY A 247 4.20 6.08 17.86
N SER A 248 3.59 5.98 16.68
CA SER A 248 2.26 5.40 16.49
C SER A 248 2.23 4.58 15.21
N ASP A 249 1.71 3.36 15.26
CA ASP A 249 1.53 2.52 14.05
C ASP A 249 0.43 3.05 13.11
N ALA A 250 -0.25 4.15 13.49
CA ALA A 250 -1.11 4.92 12.59
C ALA A 250 -0.34 6.00 11.80
N ASN A 251 0.93 6.28 12.15
CA ASN A 251 1.76 7.20 11.39
C ASN A 251 2.21 6.59 10.06
N THR A 252 2.86 7.39 9.22
CA THR A 252 3.39 6.95 7.92
C THR A 252 4.75 6.28 8.01
N GLY A 253 5.50 6.50 9.09
CA GLY A 253 6.88 6.03 9.23
C GLY A 253 7.88 6.69 8.29
N LEU A 254 7.49 7.69 7.48
CA LEU A 254 8.36 8.29 6.44
C LEU A 254 9.29 9.40 6.97
N ALA A 255 9.08 9.86 8.19
CA ALA A 255 9.89 10.89 8.83
C ALA A 255 10.10 10.58 10.32
N SER A 256 11.21 11.04 10.89
CA SER A 256 11.55 10.84 12.30
C SER A 256 10.56 11.49 13.27
N GLY A 257 9.85 12.54 12.84
CA GLY A 257 8.78 13.19 13.61
C GLY A 257 7.44 12.45 13.60
N THR A 258 7.25 11.50 12.67
CA THR A 258 6.06 10.65 12.57
C THR A 258 6.44 9.18 12.43
N PRO A 259 7.19 8.62 13.41
CA PRO A 259 7.65 7.24 13.34
C PRO A 259 6.54 6.28 13.71
N TRP A 260 6.66 5.03 13.25
CA TRP A 260 5.86 3.92 13.76
C TRP A 260 6.23 3.59 15.21
N ALA A 261 5.30 2.97 15.95
CA ALA A 261 5.54 2.53 17.32
C ALA A 261 6.33 1.21 17.38
N THR A 262 6.05 0.30 16.44
CA THR A 262 6.58 -1.06 16.48
C THR A 262 7.45 -1.41 15.28
N ILE A 263 8.51 -2.18 15.55
CA ILE A 263 9.41 -2.70 14.50
C ILE A 263 8.67 -3.72 13.63
N GLN A 264 7.81 -4.55 14.22
CA GLN A 264 7.04 -5.53 13.46
C GLN A 264 6.08 -4.87 12.47
N HIS A 265 5.47 -3.73 12.83
CA HIS A 265 4.65 -2.97 11.88
C HIS A 265 5.50 -2.50 10.70
N ALA A 266 6.69 -1.94 10.93
CA ALA A 266 7.58 -1.50 9.86
C ALA A 266 7.97 -2.65 8.91
N ILE A 267 8.35 -3.81 9.45
CA ILE A 267 8.66 -5.02 8.66
C ILE A 267 7.46 -5.45 7.81
N ASN A 268 6.28 -5.54 8.42
CA ASN A 268 5.05 -5.92 7.72
C ASN A 268 4.68 -4.91 6.64
N PHE A 269 4.87 -3.62 6.91
CA PHE A 269 4.59 -2.57 5.94
C PHE A 269 5.48 -2.70 4.71
N VAL A 270 6.80 -2.85 4.91
CA VAL A 270 7.78 -3.04 3.82
C VAL A 270 7.46 -4.31 3.03
N ALA A 271 7.18 -5.44 3.70
CA ALA A 271 6.90 -6.71 3.04
C ALA A 271 5.59 -6.72 2.23
N ASN A 272 4.54 -6.08 2.74
CA ASN A 272 3.20 -6.18 2.15
C ASN A 272 2.90 -5.06 1.14
N ASN A 273 3.45 -3.86 1.33
CA ASN A 273 3.03 -2.68 0.57
C ASN A 273 4.08 -2.16 -0.41
N LEU A 274 5.35 -2.53 -0.27
CA LEU A 274 6.42 -1.99 -1.13
C LEU A 274 6.87 -2.96 -2.22
N ASP A 275 7.21 -2.40 -3.37
CA ASP A 275 8.16 -2.97 -4.32
C ASP A 275 9.43 -2.12 -4.24
N LEU A 276 10.53 -2.72 -3.78
CA LEU A 276 11.78 -2.01 -3.56
C LEU A 276 12.47 -1.57 -4.85
N GLY A 277 12.06 -2.07 -6.03
CA GLY A 277 12.50 -1.56 -7.32
C GLY A 277 14.01 -1.62 -7.58
N GLY A 278 14.75 -2.49 -6.88
CA GLY A 278 16.21 -2.58 -6.89
C GLY A 278 16.92 -1.72 -5.84
N PHE A 279 16.19 -0.88 -5.09
CA PHE A 279 16.71 -0.02 -4.03
C PHE A 279 16.71 -0.71 -2.66
N GLY A 280 17.36 -0.07 -1.69
CA GLY A 280 17.37 -0.50 -0.29
C GLY A 280 16.31 0.20 0.56
N ALA A 281 15.77 -0.51 1.55
CA ALA A 281 14.95 0.07 2.61
C ALA A 281 15.67 -0.04 3.96
N THR A 282 15.82 1.08 4.66
CA THR A 282 16.36 1.11 6.02
C THR A 282 15.23 1.38 6.99
N ILE A 283 15.03 0.50 7.97
CA ILE A 283 14.16 0.73 9.12
C ILE A 283 15.06 1.23 10.25
N SER A 284 15.09 2.55 10.41
CA SER A 284 15.85 3.25 11.45
C SER A 284 15.04 3.27 12.74
N VAL A 285 15.57 2.62 13.77
CA VAL A 285 14.94 2.47 15.08
C VAL A 285 15.61 3.43 16.07
N ALA A 286 14.82 4.33 16.64
CA ALA A 286 15.30 5.27 17.65
C ALA A 286 15.63 4.57 18.98
N ASP A 287 16.45 5.22 19.79
CA ASP A 287 16.79 4.77 21.14
C ASP A 287 15.54 4.43 21.97
N GLY A 288 15.63 3.35 22.73
CA GLY A 288 14.54 2.81 23.54
C GLY A 288 14.66 1.30 23.74
N THR A 289 13.75 0.77 24.55
CA THR A 289 13.59 -0.66 24.78
C THR A 289 12.35 -1.16 24.06
N TYR A 290 12.54 -2.08 23.11
CA TYR A 290 11.48 -2.70 22.33
C TYR A 290 11.28 -4.13 22.80
N THR A 291 10.05 -4.45 23.22
CA THR A 291 9.71 -5.74 23.83
C THR A 291 9.03 -6.71 22.88
N GLY A 292 8.58 -6.23 21.71
CA GLY A 292 8.05 -7.07 20.64
C GLY A 292 9.16 -7.75 19.85
N GLY A 293 9.07 -9.06 19.68
CA GLY A 293 9.94 -9.82 18.78
C GLY A 293 9.74 -9.43 17.32
N VAL A 294 10.80 -9.52 16.53
CA VAL A 294 10.79 -9.24 15.08
C VAL A 294 10.75 -10.56 14.34
N SER A 295 9.73 -10.76 13.51
CA SER A 295 9.58 -11.92 12.63
C SER A 295 9.54 -11.48 11.17
N VAL A 296 10.48 -12.01 10.37
CA VAL A 296 10.50 -11.84 8.92
C VAL A 296 10.27 -13.19 8.28
N SER A 297 9.10 -13.38 7.66
CA SER A 297 8.64 -14.68 7.15
C SER A 297 8.25 -14.68 5.68
N LEU A 298 8.42 -13.54 5.02
CA LEU A 298 8.15 -13.33 3.60
C LEU A 298 9.37 -12.68 2.95
N PRO A 299 9.72 -13.05 1.71
CA PRO A 299 10.71 -12.31 0.95
C PRO A 299 10.19 -10.89 0.63
N PHE A 300 11.10 -9.92 0.62
CA PHE A 300 10.80 -8.58 0.14
C PHE A 300 10.72 -8.56 -1.39
N VAL A 301 9.85 -7.71 -1.94
CA VAL A 301 9.64 -7.59 -3.38
C VAL A 301 10.61 -6.58 -3.96
N GLY A 302 11.23 -6.90 -5.10
CA GLY A 302 12.07 -5.98 -5.88
C GLY A 302 13.51 -5.80 -5.39
N SER A 303 13.86 -6.23 -4.18
CA SER A 303 15.22 -6.21 -3.63
C SER A 303 15.31 -7.09 -2.38
N THR A 304 16.53 -7.53 -2.03
CA THR A 304 16.84 -8.21 -0.76
C THR A 304 17.48 -7.27 0.26
N ASN A 305 17.70 -6.00 -0.11
CA ASN A 305 18.41 -5.03 0.71
C ASN A 305 17.45 -4.31 1.68
N VAL A 306 17.04 -5.02 2.73
CA VAL A 306 16.29 -4.44 3.84
C VAL A 306 17.14 -4.50 5.10
N THR A 307 17.35 -3.34 5.71
CA THR A 307 18.20 -3.19 6.89
C THR A 307 17.38 -2.72 8.08
N LEU A 308 17.38 -3.51 9.16
CA LEU A 308 16.92 -3.10 10.46
C LEU A 308 18.11 -2.49 11.21
N GLN A 309 18.04 -1.19 11.50
CA GLN A 309 19.15 -0.42 12.07
C GLN A 309 18.74 0.22 13.39
N GLY A 310 19.47 -0.09 14.45
CA GLY A 310 19.38 0.60 15.74
C GLY A 310 20.40 1.72 15.84
N ASN A 311 20.96 1.92 17.03
CA ASN A 311 21.99 2.91 17.29
C ASN A 311 23.39 2.31 17.04
N THR A 312 23.99 2.65 15.89
CA THR A 312 25.32 2.20 15.49
C THR A 312 26.47 2.92 16.21
N THR A 313 26.19 3.91 17.07
CA THR A 313 27.22 4.55 17.91
C THR A 313 27.17 4.02 19.35
N THR A 314 25.99 3.69 19.85
CA THR A 314 25.77 3.20 21.22
C THR A 314 24.64 2.16 21.21
N PRO A 315 24.93 0.90 20.84
CA PRO A 315 23.91 -0.14 20.68
C PRO A 315 23.12 -0.42 21.96
N THR A 316 23.70 -0.13 23.12
CA THR A 316 23.04 -0.26 24.42
C THR A 316 21.89 0.74 24.64
N ASN A 317 21.74 1.75 23.79
CA ASN A 317 20.60 2.66 23.82
C ASN A 317 19.40 2.15 23.01
N CYS A 318 19.60 1.23 22.07
CA CYS A 318 18.55 0.66 21.23
C CYS A 318 18.45 -0.85 21.49
N ILE A 319 17.55 -1.22 22.40
CA ILE A 319 17.49 -2.55 23.01
C ILE A 319 16.31 -3.34 22.48
N LEU A 320 16.56 -4.54 21.95
CA LEU A 320 15.54 -5.57 21.75
C LEU A 320 15.52 -6.47 22.99
N SER A 321 14.46 -6.39 23.78
CA SER A 321 14.30 -7.10 25.06
C SER A 321 13.03 -7.94 25.07
N THR A 322 13.10 -9.16 24.55
CA THR A 322 11.92 -9.95 24.15
C THR A 322 11.72 -11.20 25.01
N SER A 323 10.50 -11.72 25.07
CA SER A 323 10.16 -12.99 25.74
C SER A 323 10.22 -14.22 24.81
N GLY A 324 10.71 -14.04 23.59
CA GLY A 324 10.99 -15.06 22.59
C GLY A 324 12.22 -14.63 21.79
N ASP A 325 12.40 -15.14 20.57
CA ASP A 325 13.50 -14.67 19.70
C ASP A 325 13.43 -13.13 19.54
N CYS A 326 14.55 -12.41 19.70
CA CYS A 326 14.54 -10.97 19.43
C CYS A 326 14.29 -10.72 17.94
N ILE A 327 14.99 -11.48 17.09
CA ILE A 327 14.84 -11.46 15.64
C ILE A 327 14.78 -12.91 15.13
N ALA A 328 13.71 -13.24 14.42
CA ALA A 328 13.52 -14.51 13.72
C ALA A 328 13.34 -14.25 12.22
N VAL A 329 14.26 -14.77 11.41
CA VAL A 329 14.18 -14.71 9.95
C VAL A 329 13.98 -16.12 9.42
N ILE A 330 12.84 -16.34 8.79
CA ILE A 330 12.33 -17.68 8.49
C ILE A 330 11.89 -17.83 7.04
N LYS A 331 11.72 -19.07 6.58
CA LYS A 331 11.09 -19.41 5.29
C LYS A 331 11.77 -18.73 4.08
N GLY A 332 13.09 -18.68 4.08
CA GLY A 332 13.88 -18.08 2.99
C GLY A 332 13.89 -16.55 2.96
N ALA A 333 13.31 -15.87 3.96
CA ALA A 333 13.41 -14.42 4.07
C ALA A 333 14.87 -13.98 4.33
N ILE A 334 15.17 -12.71 4.02
CA ILE A 334 16.51 -12.13 4.13
C ILE A 334 16.41 -10.79 4.87
N LEU A 335 17.28 -10.56 5.86
CA LEU A 335 17.33 -9.30 6.60
C LEU A 335 18.78 -8.94 6.96
N ASN A 336 19.12 -7.65 6.86
CA ASN A 336 20.34 -7.08 7.44
C ASN A 336 20.02 -6.44 8.80
N VAL A 337 20.90 -6.59 9.81
CA VAL A 337 20.69 -6.10 11.17
C VAL A 337 21.96 -5.46 11.72
N THR A 338 21.86 -4.28 12.34
CA THR A 338 23.01 -3.57 12.96
C THR A 338 22.56 -2.63 14.08
N GLY A 339 23.43 -2.32 15.05
CA GLY A 339 23.21 -1.23 16.01
C GLY A 339 22.29 -1.56 17.19
N PHE A 340 22.05 -2.84 17.52
CA PHE A 340 21.17 -3.21 18.63
C PHE A 340 21.92 -3.87 19.77
N LYS A 341 21.46 -3.61 21.00
CA LYS A 341 21.60 -4.58 22.08
C LYS A 341 20.44 -5.57 22.03
N THR A 342 20.73 -6.86 22.03
CA THR A 342 19.71 -7.93 22.08
C THR A 342 19.70 -8.59 23.44
N THR A 343 18.53 -8.94 23.95
CA THR A 343 18.34 -9.67 25.21
C THR A 343 17.04 -10.45 25.11
N SER A 344 17.09 -11.76 25.32
CA SER A 344 15.91 -12.61 25.29
C SER A 344 15.76 -13.41 26.58
N SER A 345 14.55 -13.42 27.13
CA SER A 345 14.21 -14.23 28.31
C SER A 345 13.49 -15.55 27.96
N GLY A 346 13.10 -15.75 26.70
CA GLY A 346 12.40 -16.96 26.26
C GLY A 346 12.80 -17.51 24.89
N GLY A 347 13.88 -17.00 24.28
CA GLY A 347 14.38 -17.48 23.00
C GLY A 347 15.81 -17.01 22.71
N ASN A 348 16.14 -16.97 21.42
CA ASN A 348 17.44 -16.58 20.88
C ASN A 348 17.56 -15.05 20.75
N CYS A 349 18.78 -14.52 20.65
CA CYS A 349 18.93 -13.13 20.22
C CYS A 349 18.61 -13.01 18.72
N ILE A 350 19.27 -13.79 17.87
CA ILE A 350 19.01 -13.84 16.43
C ILE A 350 18.85 -15.30 16.00
N SER A 351 17.76 -15.59 15.30
CA SER A 351 17.41 -16.91 14.80
C SER A 351 17.18 -16.85 13.29
N ALA A 352 17.91 -17.69 12.55
CA ALA A 352 17.70 -17.91 11.12
C ALA A 352 17.25 -19.36 10.94
N SER A 353 16.05 -19.59 10.40
CA SER A 353 15.54 -20.95 10.20
C SER A 353 14.74 -21.17 8.92
N GLY A 354 14.56 -22.41 8.49
CA GLY A 354 13.81 -22.74 7.27
C GLY A 354 14.36 -22.02 6.04
N GLY A 355 15.68 -21.98 5.90
CA GLY A 355 16.38 -21.27 4.82
C GLY A 355 16.50 -19.75 4.96
N GLY A 356 16.02 -19.16 6.07
CA GLY A 356 16.18 -17.72 6.34
C GLY A 356 17.64 -17.28 6.41
N ILE A 357 17.91 -16.03 6.03
CA ILE A 357 19.27 -15.47 5.97
C ILE A 357 19.32 -14.16 6.76
N VAL A 358 20.27 -14.09 7.70
CA VAL A 358 20.55 -12.86 8.45
C VAL A 358 21.97 -12.40 8.18
N THR A 359 22.11 -11.15 7.79
CA THR A 359 23.39 -10.44 7.73
C THR A 359 23.51 -9.58 8.98
N VAL A 360 24.48 -9.87 9.83
CA VAL A 360 24.76 -9.10 11.06
C VAL A 360 25.91 -8.14 10.76
N GLY A 361 25.62 -6.85 10.81
CA GLY A 361 26.59 -5.78 10.66
C GLY A 361 27.26 -5.38 11.98
N ALA A 362 28.01 -4.29 11.91
CA ALA A 362 28.82 -3.76 13.00
C ALA A 362 27.98 -3.35 14.21
N GLU A 363 28.66 -3.13 15.33
CA GLU A 363 28.10 -2.43 16.49
C GLU A 363 26.84 -3.14 17.02
N MET A 364 26.93 -4.47 17.12
CA MET A 364 25.94 -5.28 17.83
C MET A 364 26.39 -5.53 19.26
N ASN A 365 25.43 -5.67 20.17
CA ASN A 365 25.69 -6.10 21.54
C ASN A 365 24.77 -7.26 21.93
N PHE A 366 25.33 -8.45 22.05
CA PHE A 366 24.58 -9.63 22.52
C PHE A 366 24.55 -9.66 24.04
N GLY A 367 23.41 -9.28 24.62
CA GLY A 367 23.07 -9.47 26.03
C GLY A 367 22.67 -10.93 26.30
N SER A 368 21.91 -11.19 27.37
CA SER A 368 21.56 -12.58 27.72
C SER A 368 20.56 -13.20 26.74
N ALA A 369 20.71 -14.49 26.44
CA ALA A 369 19.67 -15.32 25.84
C ALA A 369 19.11 -16.32 26.85
N ALA A 370 17.92 -16.86 26.57
CA ALA A 370 17.26 -17.81 27.45
C ALA A 370 18.04 -19.13 27.58
N SER A 371 17.78 -19.88 28.65
CA SER A 371 18.30 -21.24 28.79
C SER A 371 17.84 -22.10 27.60
N GLY A 372 18.76 -22.83 26.98
CA GLY A 372 18.51 -23.61 25.77
C GLY A 372 18.49 -22.77 24.48
N SER A 373 18.87 -21.49 24.54
CA SER A 373 18.90 -20.58 23.39
C SER A 373 20.28 -19.99 23.15
N ALA A 374 20.48 -19.38 21.98
CA ALA A 374 21.76 -18.84 21.54
C ALA A 374 21.71 -17.34 21.26
N HIS A 375 22.89 -16.72 21.19
CA HIS A 375 22.97 -15.38 20.59
C HIS A 375 22.73 -15.45 19.07
N LEU A 376 23.42 -16.35 18.37
CA LEU A 376 23.22 -16.61 16.94
C LEU A 376 22.82 -18.08 16.73
N ASN A 377 21.57 -18.29 16.33
CA ASN A 377 20.97 -19.60 16.08
C ASN A 377 20.68 -19.80 14.59
N ALA A 378 21.53 -20.56 13.90
CA ALA A 378 21.25 -21.04 12.55
C ALA A 378 20.70 -22.47 12.63
N PHE A 379 19.52 -22.68 12.05
CA PHE A 379 18.73 -23.91 12.22
C PHE A 379 18.02 -24.29 10.92
N ASP A 380 17.80 -25.58 10.63
CA ASP A 380 17.00 -26.06 9.48
C ASP A 380 17.30 -25.29 8.17
N GLY A 381 18.56 -25.34 7.71
CA GLY A 381 18.99 -24.63 6.49
C GLY A 381 19.18 -23.12 6.62
N GLY A 382 18.96 -22.53 7.80
CA GLY A 382 19.18 -21.12 8.06
C GLY A 382 20.65 -20.71 7.96
N ARG A 383 20.91 -19.44 7.64
CA ARG A 383 22.27 -18.90 7.48
C ARG A 383 22.43 -17.56 8.16
N ILE A 384 23.51 -17.40 8.94
CA ILE A 384 23.85 -16.14 9.60
C ILE A 384 25.25 -15.72 9.14
N PHE A 385 25.38 -14.50 8.63
CA PHE A 385 26.64 -13.92 8.17
C PHE A 385 26.99 -12.68 9.00
N CYS A 386 27.97 -12.78 9.88
CA CYS A 386 28.57 -11.60 10.52
C CYS A 386 29.63 -11.04 9.59
N SER A 387 29.24 -10.09 8.74
CA SER A 387 29.99 -9.71 7.54
C SER A 387 30.92 -8.53 7.76
N ASP A 388 30.47 -7.49 8.46
CA ASP A 388 31.22 -6.24 8.55
C ASP A 388 31.10 -5.61 9.93
N GLY A 389 32.11 -5.78 10.79
CA GLY A 389 32.32 -4.98 12.00
C GLY A 389 32.42 -5.75 13.32
N ALA A 390 33.16 -5.15 14.26
CA ALA A 390 33.30 -5.66 15.61
C ALA A 390 31.95 -5.66 16.35
N TYR A 391 31.80 -6.56 17.31
CA TYR A 391 30.62 -6.60 18.17
C TYR A 391 30.97 -7.02 19.59
N THR A 392 30.04 -6.75 20.51
CA THR A 392 30.18 -7.05 21.94
C THR A 392 29.27 -8.20 22.33
N VAL A 393 29.72 -9.02 23.27
CA VAL A 393 28.94 -10.02 23.99
C VAL A 393 28.98 -9.64 25.47
N SER A 394 27.86 -9.17 26.00
CA SER A 394 27.73 -8.66 27.37
C SER A 394 26.88 -9.56 28.28
N GLY A 395 26.21 -10.58 27.73
CA GLY A 395 25.43 -11.56 28.49
C GLY A 395 25.77 -13.00 28.14
N GLY A 396 25.29 -13.93 28.97
CA GLY A 396 25.44 -15.38 28.75
C GLY A 396 24.28 -15.99 27.97
N ALA A 397 24.50 -17.19 27.45
CA ALA A 397 23.53 -17.99 26.68
C ALA A 397 23.82 -19.49 26.85
N SER A 398 23.05 -20.38 26.23
CA SER A 398 23.53 -21.76 26.05
C SER A 398 24.62 -21.83 24.99
N TRP A 399 24.47 -21.07 23.90
CA TRP A 399 25.49 -20.93 22.86
C TRP A 399 25.73 -19.49 22.46
N HIS A 400 26.98 -19.13 22.12
CA HIS A 400 27.17 -17.90 21.37
C HIS A 400 26.75 -18.11 19.93
N TRP A 401 27.32 -19.13 19.28
CA TRP A 401 26.99 -19.53 17.91
C TRP A 401 26.55 -20.98 17.89
N ILE A 402 25.43 -21.25 17.23
CA ILE A 402 24.99 -22.61 16.95
C ILE A 402 24.54 -22.73 15.49
N ALA A 403 25.04 -23.76 14.82
CA ALA A 403 24.65 -24.18 13.48
C ALA A 403 24.26 -25.66 13.53
N ILE A 404 22.96 -25.95 13.41
CA ILE A 404 22.46 -27.33 13.36
C ILE A 404 21.49 -27.54 12.19
N ARG A 405 21.38 -28.79 11.74
CA ARG A 405 20.50 -29.26 10.65
C ARG A 405 20.73 -28.54 9.32
N THR A 406 21.89 -28.82 8.72
CA THR A 406 22.31 -28.31 7.39
C THR A 406 22.34 -26.78 7.33
N SER A 407 22.76 -26.12 8.41
CA SER A 407 22.80 -24.65 8.52
C SER A 407 24.22 -24.10 8.53
N GLN A 408 24.33 -22.77 8.52
CA GLN A 408 25.63 -22.09 8.52
C GLN A 408 25.66 -20.87 9.42
N VAL A 409 26.73 -20.74 10.20
CA VAL A 409 27.16 -19.46 10.78
C VAL A 409 28.51 -19.10 10.16
N PHE A 410 28.59 -17.92 9.55
CA PHE A 410 29.82 -17.40 8.97
C PHE A 410 30.20 -16.12 9.69
N ILE A 411 31.33 -16.14 10.38
CA ILE A 411 31.93 -14.97 11.01
C ILE A 411 33.10 -14.54 10.13
N ASN A 412 32.99 -13.35 9.53
CA ASN A 412 34.02 -12.83 8.64
C ASN A 412 35.37 -12.69 9.38
N SER A 413 36.45 -12.86 8.64
CA SER A 413 37.80 -12.77 9.21
C SER A 413 38.16 -11.37 9.66
N SER A 414 39.08 -11.27 10.63
CA SER A 414 39.60 -10.01 11.19
C SER A 414 38.62 -9.20 12.04
N LEU A 415 37.48 -9.78 12.45
CA LEU A 415 36.56 -9.13 13.39
C LEU A 415 37.07 -9.25 14.84
N THR A 416 36.82 -8.20 15.62
CA THR A 416 37.01 -8.22 17.08
C THR A 416 35.70 -8.56 17.77
N VAL A 417 35.72 -9.61 18.59
CA VAL A 417 34.61 -10.02 19.47
C VAL A 417 34.97 -9.66 20.90
N THR A 418 34.26 -8.69 21.47
CA THR A 418 34.53 -8.20 22.83
C THR A 418 33.62 -8.89 23.84
N LEU A 419 34.18 -9.63 24.77
CA LEU A 419 33.50 -10.32 25.86
C LEU A 419 33.54 -9.44 27.11
N SER A 420 32.40 -8.90 27.50
CA SER A 420 32.28 -8.04 28.68
C SER A 420 31.58 -8.80 29.81
N GLY A 421 32.12 -8.73 31.03
CA GLY A 421 31.51 -9.33 32.22
C GLY A 421 31.65 -10.85 32.35
N THR A 422 32.54 -11.49 31.59
CA THR A 422 32.77 -12.94 31.59
C THR A 422 31.49 -13.74 31.32
N PRO A 423 30.89 -13.60 30.11
CA PRO A 423 29.69 -14.32 29.75
C PRO A 423 29.87 -15.84 29.89
N ALA A 424 28.83 -16.52 30.38
CA ALA A 424 28.80 -17.96 30.56
C ALA A 424 28.01 -18.62 29.41
N PHE A 425 28.59 -19.66 28.83
CA PHE A 425 27.97 -20.48 27.80
C PHE A 425 27.67 -21.88 28.35
N ALA A 426 26.40 -22.12 28.70
CA ALA A 426 26.00 -23.32 29.43
C ALA A 426 26.20 -24.62 28.63
N ALA A 427 26.20 -24.55 27.30
CA ALA A 427 26.47 -25.68 26.42
C ALA A 427 27.84 -25.55 25.75
N ALA A 428 28.05 -24.54 24.89
CA ALA A 428 29.35 -24.24 24.30
C ALA A 428 29.41 -22.83 23.71
N PHE A 429 30.59 -22.24 23.55
CA PHE A 429 30.73 -20.98 22.81
C PHE A 429 30.28 -21.17 21.36
N ALA A 430 30.79 -22.19 20.67
CA ALA A 430 30.37 -22.56 19.32
C ALA A 430 29.92 -24.03 19.23
N GLN A 431 28.82 -24.30 18.54
CA GLN A 431 28.40 -25.68 18.24
C GLN A 431 27.98 -25.85 16.78
N SER A 432 28.53 -26.88 16.14
CA SER A 432 28.14 -27.32 14.79
C SER A 432 27.71 -28.78 14.82
N SER A 433 26.50 -29.09 14.33
CA SER A 433 26.03 -30.48 14.17
C SER A 433 25.13 -30.70 12.97
N ASP A 434 24.89 -31.98 12.65
CA ASP A 434 23.96 -32.43 11.60
C ASP A 434 24.29 -31.80 10.25
N ASN A 435 25.51 -32.06 9.77
CA ASN A 435 26.04 -31.56 8.49
C ASN A 435 26.05 -30.02 8.35
N SER A 436 26.12 -29.29 9.47
CA SER A 436 26.21 -27.82 9.48
C SER A 436 27.67 -27.33 9.51
N SER A 437 27.85 -26.02 9.35
CA SER A 437 29.18 -25.40 9.38
C SER A 437 29.20 -24.10 10.18
N ILE A 438 30.30 -23.90 10.90
CA ILE A 438 30.69 -22.59 11.43
C ILE A 438 32.05 -22.23 10.84
N TYR A 439 32.15 -21.06 10.21
CA TYR A 439 33.43 -20.47 9.81
C TYR A 439 33.76 -19.29 10.72
N CYS A 440 34.95 -19.27 11.30
CA CYS A 440 35.35 -18.28 12.31
C CYS A 440 36.88 -18.07 12.37
N ALA A 441 37.52 -17.90 11.22
CA ALA A 441 38.97 -17.74 11.11
C ALA A 441 39.44 -16.30 11.43
N SER A 442 40.65 -16.18 11.98
CA SER A 442 41.37 -14.89 12.17
C SER A 442 40.59 -13.84 12.98
N LEU A 443 39.84 -14.26 14.00
CA LEU A 443 39.13 -13.39 14.92
C LEU A 443 40.03 -12.98 16.08
N THR A 444 39.77 -11.79 16.63
CA THR A 444 40.38 -11.34 17.89
C THR A 444 39.32 -11.37 18.98
N PHE A 445 39.57 -12.12 20.06
CA PHE A 445 38.72 -12.11 21.25
C PHE A 445 39.34 -11.21 22.34
N SER A 446 38.56 -10.27 22.86
CA SER A 446 38.95 -9.44 24.00
C SER A 446 38.10 -9.81 25.21
N GLY A 447 38.70 -10.01 26.38
CA GLY A 447 38.02 -10.52 27.58
C GLY A 447 37.96 -12.06 27.65
N SER A 448 37.21 -12.58 28.61
CA SER A 448 37.12 -14.03 28.89
C SER A 448 35.67 -14.51 28.87
N ALA A 449 35.46 -15.82 28.76
CA ALA A 449 34.15 -16.48 28.90
C ALA A 449 34.29 -17.79 29.68
N THR A 450 33.20 -18.29 30.24
CA THR A 450 33.12 -19.64 30.85
C THR A 450 32.25 -20.57 30.01
N GLY A 451 32.47 -21.87 30.12
CA GLY A 451 31.82 -22.90 29.31
C GLY A 451 32.78 -23.67 28.41
N VAL A 452 32.23 -24.63 27.69
CA VAL A 452 32.95 -25.43 26.68
C VAL A 452 33.27 -24.55 25.47
N ARG A 453 34.50 -24.61 24.95
CA ARG A 453 34.91 -23.77 23.80
C ARG A 453 34.18 -24.13 22.51
N TYR A 454 34.04 -25.42 22.23
CA TYR A 454 33.38 -25.88 21.02
C TYR A 454 32.81 -27.28 21.15
N VAL A 455 31.78 -27.55 20.36
CA VAL A 455 31.24 -28.88 20.12
C VAL A 455 31.06 -29.07 18.62
N ALA A 456 31.81 -29.99 18.02
CA ALA A 456 31.60 -30.44 16.65
C ALA A 456 31.10 -31.90 16.68
N ASN A 457 29.86 -32.14 16.24
CA ASN A 457 29.21 -33.45 16.30
C ASN A 457 28.50 -33.78 14.98
N ALA A 458 28.17 -35.04 14.71
CA ALA A 458 27.29 -35.46 13.62
C ALA A 458 27.63 -34.80 12.27
N ASN A 459 28.89 -34.93 11.86
CA ASN A 459 29.48 -34.31 10.66
C ASN A 459 29.43 -32.78 10.60
N GLY A 460 29.18 -32.11 11.73
CA GLY A 460 29.28 -30.65 11.86
C GLY A 460 30.74 -30.20 11.84
N THR A 461 31.02 -29.11 11.13
CA THR A 461 32.37 -28.54 11.03
C THR A 461 32.43 -27.18 11.73
N ILE A 462 33.49 -26.94 12.49
CA ILE A 462 33.88 -25.62 12.99
C ILE A 462 35.28 -25.34 12.44
N ASP A 463 35.35 -24.40 11.49
CA ASP A 463 36.58 -24.01 10.82
C ASP A 463 37.11 -22.70 11.40
N THR A 464 38.25 -22.82 12.08
CA THR A 464 39.01 -21.72 12.68
C THR A 464 40.27 -21.39 11.88
N ASN A 465 40.51 -22.10 10.77
CA ASN A 465 41.71 -22.02 9.95
C ASN A 465 43.00 -22.21 10.79
N GLY A 466 43.03 -23.24 11.63
CA GLY A 466 44.21 -23.59 12.43
C GLY A 466 44.40 -22.80 13.73
N GLY A 467 43.35 -22.19 14.30
CA GLY A 467 43.43 -21.44 15.55
C GLY A 467 43.85 -22.28 16.77
N GLY A 468 43.70 -23.60 16.70
CA GLY A 468 44.02 -24.54 17.78
C GLY A 468 42.90 -24.67 18.82
N ALA A 469 43.02 -25.67 19.71
CA ALA A 469 41.94 -26.08 20.63
C ALA A 469 41.56 -25.05 21.72
N THR A 470 42.36 -23.99 21.88
CA THR A 470 42.14 -22.91 22.86
C THR A 470 41.73 -21.58 22.24
N TYR A 471 41.54 -21.54 20.91
CA TYR A 471 41.26 -20.31 20.17
C TYR A 471 39.92 -19.69 20.55
N LEU A 472 38.84 -20.48 20.58
CA LEU A 472 37.53 -19.99 20.98
C LEU A 472 37.45 -19.77 22.50
N PRO A 473 36.75 -18.73 22.97
CA PRO A 473 36.60 -18.44 24.40
C PRO A 473 35.94 -19.57 25.20
N GLY A 474 36.39 -19.76 26.44
CA GLY A 474 35.84 -20.76 27.37
C GLY A 474 36.91 -21.33 28.31
N ASN A 475 36.46 -21.85 29.46
CA ASN A 475 37.32 -22.45 30.48
C ASN A 475 37.32 -24.00 30.46
N SER A 476 36.47 -24.62 29.63
CA SER A 476 36.41 -26.08 29.46
C SER A 476 36.85 -26.49 28.06
N ALA A 477 37.52 -27.64 27.94
CA ALA A 477 37.98 -28.17 26.66
C ALA A 477 36.81 -28.46 25.70
N GLY A 478 37.02 -28.21 24.41
CA GLY A 478 36.05 -28.54 23.36
C GLY A 478 36.01 -30.04 23.03
N THR A 479 34.98 -30.47 22.30
CA THR A 479 34.78 -31.87 21.91
C THR A 479 34.50 -32.03 20.42
N THR A 480 34.96 -33.15 19.86
CA THR A 480 34.67 -33.61 18.50
C THR A 480 34.15 -35.05 18.59
N ALA A 481 33.02 -35.36 17.95
CA ALA A 481 32.46 -36.72 17.96
C ALA A 481 31.66 -37.01 16.68
N ASN A 482 31.39 -38.29 16.39
CA ASN A 482 30.49 -38.71 15.30
C ASN A 482 30.79 -38.05 13.94
N GLY A 483 32.07 -37.98 13.57
CA GLY A 483 32.52 -37.35 12.32
C GLY A 483 32.59 -35.81 12.35
N GLY A 484 32.25 -35.16 13.47
CA GLY A 484 32.40 -33.72 13.63
C GLY A 484 33.88 -33.30 13.65
N GLN A 485 34.16 -32.13 13.07
CA GLN A 485 35.52 -31.64 12.87
C GLN A 485 35.69 -30.23 13.44
N TYR A 486 36.83 -30.00 14.10
CA TYR A 486 37.31 -28.68 14.50
C TYR A 486 38.68 -28.51 13.86
N ILE A 487 38.80 -27.55 12.93
CA ILE A 487 39.97 -27.41 12.04
C ILE A 487 40.56 -26.00 12.07
#